data_AF-A0A258W4M3-F1
#
_entry.id   AF-A0A258W4M3-F1
#
_cell.length_a   1.000
_cell.length_b   1.000
_cell.length_c   1.000
_cell.angle_alpha   90.00
_cell.angle_beta   90.00
_cell.angle_gamma   90.00
#
_symmetry.space_group_name_H-M   'P 1'
#
loop_
_entity.id
_entity.type
_entity.pdbx_description
1 polymer ?
#
loop_
_entity_poly.entity_id
_entity_poly.type
_entity_poly.pdbx_seq_one_letter_code
_entity_poly.pdbx_strand_id
1 'polypeptide(L)'
;MRIAKTLILLGTGLLLMGNQSCEKPVVDAPKARKLKKIVDVGLVQSRLIDMPGGTKFDFQYVINQQIYPVLQASESFAFRYKPPFNESPSQLGSNIRFSDMNLATNDVQLLERTFGRTAVPNVIMSDEIACLVNLPQYRLWGTINSFELLNKIGLGLGFTTAGAYTTNGIPGISFGVETYQLDMNMIASNPVSSEVYAAANVTAKQSRTQLEFTLPLYNLMIDPSFYFQTPLARVSYNALENSIKQIQEQLDAKQEWYTRVLYADEHVATILAGSNHNVQKGDIFNIYNEKTFWISENGEIPVPCESKLQSTLDGEPIASIEIFDVSPEAAAGKVVFESGIQIKMGAKVKIRKLVEPVTTASTSSTSSAGSSSSVKKASLSTNSVRNLRR
;
A
#
# COMPACT_ATOMS: atom_id res chain seq x y z
N MET A 1 41.37 -72.36 24.83
CA MET A 1 40.08 -71.85 25.36
C MET A 1 40.37 -70.53 26.05
N ARG A 2 40.20 -69.40 25.37
CA ARG A 2 38.97 -68.58 25.27
C ARG A 2 38.55 -67.93 26.61
N ILE A 3 38.82 -66.62 26.66
CA ILE A 3 38.10 -65.53 27.32
C ILE A 3 38.45 -65.27 28.80
N ALA A 4 39.45 -64.41 28.98
CA ALA A 4 39.50 -63.44 30.07
C ALA A 4 39.99 -62.11 29.48
N LYS A 5 39.19 -61.05 29.62
CA LYS A 5 39.55 -59.62 29.69
C LYS A 5 38.37 -58.74 29.23
N THR A 6 37.62 -58.19 30.18
CA THR A 6 37.02 -56.85 30.02
C THR A 6 36.92 -56.19 31.39
N LEU A 7 37.93 -55.41 31.72
CA LEU A 7 37.96 -54.43 32.80
C LEU A 7 38.16 -53.07 32.11
N ILE A 8 37.37 -52.08 32.55
CA ILE A 8 37.62 -50.63 32.47
C ILE A 8 37.51 -49.99 31.07
N LEU A 9 36.40 -49.25 30.87
CA LEU A 9 36.41 -48.00 30.10
C LEU A 9 35.29 -47.09 30.62
N LEU A 10 35.55 -46.52 31.80
CA LEU A 10 34.91 -45.31 32.32
C LEU A 10 35.83 -44.14 31.94
N GLY A 11 35.29 -43.17 31.20
CA GLY A 11 35.89 -41.84 31.07
C GLY A 11 36.60 -41.54 29.76
N THR A 12 35.82 -41.20 28.73
CA THR A 12 36.16 -40.20 27.69
C THR A 12 34.91 -39.92 26.85
N GLY A 13 33.94 -39.21 27.43
CA GLY A 13 32.71 -38.81 26.74
C GLY A 13 32.30 -37.37 27.00
N LEU A 14 33.25 -36.50 27.37
CA LEU A 14 32.97 -35.11 27.79
C LEU A 14 33.88 -34.04 27.15
N LEU A 15 34.50 -34.32 26.00
CA LEU A 15 35.30 -33.32 25.27
C LEU A 15 35.13 -33.39 23.74
N LEU A 16 33.88 -33.47 23.29
CA LEU A 16 33.50 -33.03 21.94
C LEU A 16 32.56 -31.81 22.03
N MET A 17 32.93 -30.82 22.84
CA MET A 17 32.54 -29.43 22.62
C MET A 17 33.62 -28.78 21.74
N GLY A 18 33.71 -29.27 20.51
CA GLY A 18 34.60 -28.76 19.48
C GLY A 18 33.86 -27.75 18.61
N ASN A 19 34.00 -26.48 18.98
CA ASN A 19 34.06 -25.36 18.05
C ASN A 19 32.90 -25.23 17.04
N GLN A 20 31.67 -25.03 17.53
CA GLN A 20 30.73 -24.17 16.79
C GLN A 20 31.28 -22.74 16.88
N SER A 21 32.27 -22.45 16.03
CA SER A 21 32.54 -21.08 15.62
C SER A 21 31.19 -20.47 15.31
N CYS A 22 30.89 -19.36 15.98
CA CYS A 22 29.76 -18.52 15.66
C CYS A 22 29.84 -18.18 14.17
N GLU A 23 29.14 -18.95 13.34
CA GLU A 23 28.62 -18.43 12.09
C GLU A 23 27.75 -17.27 12.52
N LYS A 24 28.36 -16.08 12.55
CA LYS A 24 27.61 -14.83 12.49
C LYS A 24 26.58 -15.10 11.40
N PRO A 25 25.26 -14.92 11.67
CA PRO A 25 24.29 -15.01 10.60
C PRO A 25 24.86 -14.16 9.48
N VAL A 26 25.03 -14.76 8.29
CA VAL A 26 25.36 -14.03 7.08
C VAL A 26 24.44 -12.82 7.15
N VAL A 27 25.02 -11.65 7.39
CA VAL A 27 24.24 -10.42 7.46
C VAL A 27 23.70 -10.33 6.06
N ASP A 28 22.42 -10.72 5.90
CA ASP A 28 21.76 -10.77 4.61
C ASP A 28 22.14 -9.48 3.90
N ALA A 29 22.76 -9.62 2.72
CA ALA A 29 23.19 -8.47 1.95
C ALA A 29 22.04 -7.45 1.95
N PRO A 30 22.29 -6.17 2.28
CA PRO A 30 21.23 -5.22 2.58
C PRO A 30 20.19 -5.28 1.46
N LYS A 31 18.97 -5.66 1.84
CA LYS A 31 17.86 -5.86 0.90
C LYS A 31 17.79 -4.63 0.00
N ALA A 32 17.90 -4.84 -1.32
CA ALA A 32 17.92 -3.75 -2.29
C ALA A 32 16.70 -2.83 -2.04
N ARG A 33 16.96 -1.53 -1.88
CA ARG A 33 15.91 -0.55 -1.62
C ARG A 33 14.87 -0.61 -2.74
N LYS A 34 13.60 -0.65 -2.37
CA LYS A 34 12.46 -0.62 -3.30
C LYS A 34 11.69 0.70 -3.15
N LEU A 35 11.28 1.26 -4.29
CA LEU A 35 10.36 2.39 -4.31
C LEU A 35 8.91 1.90 -4.16
N LYS A 36 8.07 2.71 -3.52
CA LYS A 36 6.66 2.39 -3.35
C LYS A 36 5.86 2.70 -4.61
N LYS A 37 4.95 1.80 -4.98
CA LYS A 37 4.01 1.98 -6.10
C LYS A 37 2.82 2.84 -5.65
N ILE A 38 2.40 3.78 -6.49
CA ILE A 38 1.31 4.72 -6.17
C ILE A 38 -0.03 4.06 -6.46
N VAL A 39 -0.90 3.95 -5.46
CA VAL A 39 -2.18 3.26 -5.57
C VAL A 39 -3.37 4.12 -5.18
N ASP A 40 -4.44 3.97 -5.93
CA ASP A 40 -5.78 4.42 -5.57
C ASP A 40 -6.58 3.24 -5.00
N VAL A 41 -7.40 3.50 -3.99
CA VAL A 41 -8.20 2.46 -3.34
C VAL A 41 -9.64 2.63 -3.78
N GLY A 42 -10.08 1.73 -4.64
CA GLY A 42 -11.47 1.53 -4.99
C GLY A 42 -12.23 0.74 -3.93
N LEU A 43 -13.54 0.61 -4.15
CA LEU A 43 -14.44 -0.06 -3.22
C LEU A 43 -14.16 -1.56 -3.16
N VAL A 44 -13.98 -2.09 -1.95
CA VAL A 44 -14.08 -3.53 -1.67
C VAL A 44 -15.54 -3.85 -1.41
N GLN A 45 -16.21 -4.51 -2.37
CA GLN A 45 -17.64 -4.80 -2.31
C GLN A 45 -17.95 -5.92 -1.31
N SER A 46 -19.05 -5.79 -0.59
CA SER A 46 -19.55 -6.84 0.32
C SER A 46 -21.07 -6.86 0.34
N ARG A 47 -21.64 -8.01 0.74
CA ARG A 47 -23.07 -8.12 1.01
C ARG A 47 -23.37 -7.60 2.42
N LEU A 48 -24.55 -7.03 2.61
CA LEU A 48 -25.06 -6.77 3.96
C LEU A 48 -25.30 -8.09 4.67
N ILE A 49 -24.95 -8.14 5.94
CA ILE A 49 -25.17 -9.32 6.79
C ILE A 49 -26.44 -9.07 7.60
N ASP A 50 -27.43 -9.94 7.44
CA ASP A 50 -28.62 -9.93 8.28
C ASP A 50 -28.25 -10.47 9.66
N MET A 51 -28.44 -9.64 10.68
CA MET A 51 -28.18 -10.01 12.06
C MET A 51 -29.48 -10.45 12.74
N PRO A 52 -29.41 -11.31 13.77
CA PRO A 52 -30.58 -11.61 14.59
C PRO A 52 -31.17 -10.31 15.17
N GLY A 53 -32.50 -10.18 15.18
CA GLY A 53 -33.19 -8.94 15.56
C GLY A 53 -33.52 -7.99 14.40
N GLY A 54 -33.25 -8.39 13.16
CA GLY A 54 -33.68 -7.67 11.94
C GLY A 54 -32.79 -6.47 11.55
N THR A 55 -31.70 -6.25 12.27
CA THR A 55 -30.68 -5.24 11.91
C THR A 55 -29.74 -5.76 10.82
N LYS A 56 -29.17 -4.86 10.03
CA LYS A 56 -28.17 -5.19 9.00
C LYS A 56 -26.80 -4.66 9.39
N PHE A 57 -25.77 -5.47 9.22
CA PHE A 57 -24.37 -5.06 9.41
C PHE A 57 -23.72 -4.74 8.06
N ASP A 58 -23.15 -3.54 7.95
CA ASP A 58 -22.45 -3.07 6.77
C ASP A 58 -20.97 -3.47 6.83
N PHE A 59 -20.68 -4.69 6.36
CA PHE A 59 -19.32 -5.20 6.29
C PHE A 59 -18.47 -4.43 5.26
N GLN A 60 -19.10 -3.91 4.21
CA GLN A 60 -18.43 -3.09 3.21
C GLN A 60 -17.86 -1.82 3.84
N TYR A 61 -18.61 -1.14 4.70
CA TYR A 61 -18.11 0.05 5.38
C TYR A 61 -16.83 -0.25 6.19
N VAL A 62 -16.86 -1.25 7.06
CA VAL A 62 -15.73 -1.54 7.97
C VAL A 62 -14.49 -2.06 7.23
N ILE A 63 -14.64 -2.89 6.20
CA ILE A 63 -13.47 -3.42 5.45
C ILE A 63 -12.77 -2.30 4.66
N ASN A 64 -13.54 -1.36 4.10
CA ASN A 64 -12.98 -0.21 3.39
C ASN A 64 -12.33 0.79 4.34
N GLN A 65 -12.63 0.78 5.63
CA GLN A 65 -11.83 1.52 6.63
C GLN A 65 -10.53 0.79 6.99
N GLN A 66 -10.55 -0.55 7.05
CA GLN A 66 -9.38 -1.34 7.42
C GLN A 66 -8.29 -1.45 6.35
N ILE A 67 -8.61 -1.25 5.07
CA ILE A 67 -7.61 -1.33 3.99
C ILE A 67 -6.52 -0.25 4.11
N TYR A 68 -6.84 0.93 4.66
CA TYR A 68 -5.90 2.04 4.80
C TYR A 68 -4.73 1.71 5.74
N PRO A 69 -4.93 1.28 7.00
CA PRO A 69 -3.81 0.90 7.86
C PRO A 69 -3.01 -0.28 7.30
N VAL A 70 -3.63 -1.22 6.58
CA VAL A 70 -2.92 -2.33 5.90
C VAL A 70 -1.96 -1.78 4.82
N LEU A 71 -2.43 -0.86 3.99
CA LEU A 71 -1.59 -0.22 2.97
C LEU A 71 -0.52 0.69 3.58
N GLN A 72 -0.81 1.40 4.66
CA GLN A 72 0.18 2.22 5.39
C GLN A 72 1.31 1.37 5.98
N ALA A 73 0.98 0.19 6.51
CA ALA A 73 1.96 -0.76 7.02
C ALA A 73 2.77 -1.43 5.90
N SER A 74 2.26 -1.45 4.66
CA SER A 74 3.00 -1.96 3.52
C SER A 74 4.17 -1.05 3.15
N GLU A 75 5.36 -1.63 3.02
CA GLU A 75 6.53 -0.92 2.50
C GLU A 75 6.48 -0.71 0.97
N SER A 76 5.46 -1.24 0.29
CA SER A 76 5.45 -1.33 -1.18
C SER A 76 4.46 -0.42 -1.87
N PHE A 77 3.53 0.17 -1.12
CA PHE A 77 2.50 1.04 -1.66
C PHE A 77 2.50 2.41 -0.98
N ALA A 78 2.23 3.43 -1.78
CA ALA A 78 1.93 4.78 -1.33
C ALA A 78 0.55 5.16 -1.87
N PHE A 79 -0.24 5.90 -1.09
CA PHE A 79 -1.52 6.38 -1.59
C PHE A 79 -1.32 7.39 -2.71
N ARG A 80 -2.28 7.42 -3.64
CA ARG A 80 -2.42 8.49 -4.61
C ARG A 80 -2.42 9.84 -3.88
N TYR A 81 -1.52 10.72 -4.29
CA TYR A 81 -1.55 12.12 -3.91
C TYR A 81 -2.85 12.78 -4.40
N LYS A 82 -3.22 13.90 -3.80
CA LYS A 82 -4.30 14.71 -4.37
C LYS A 82 -3.92 15.11 -5.79
N PRO A 83 -4.80 14.93 -6.80
CA PRO A 83 -4.48 15.30 -8.17
C PRO A 83 -3.93 16.74 -8.19
N PRO A 84 -2.71 16.97 -8.70
CA PRO A 84 -2.10 18.30 -8.69
C PRO A 84 -2.97 19.36 -9.36
N PHE A 85 -3.85 18.92 -10.27
CA PHE A 85 -4.79 19.77 -10.99
C PHE A 85 -6.23 19.31 -10.74
N ASN A 86 -7.11 20.25 -10.39
CA ASN A 86 -8.55 20.01 -10.22
C ASN A 86 -9.28 19.83 -11.57
N GLU A 87 -8.74 20.43 -12.62
CA GLU A 87 -9.25 20.40 -13.99
C GLU A 87 -8.27 19.64 -14.89
N SER A 88 -8.71 19.26 -16.09
CA SER A 88 -7.80 18.65 -17.07
C SER A 88 -6.67 19.64 -17.38
N PRO A 89 -5.40 19.21 -17.45
CA PRO A 89 -4.30 20.10 -17.79
C PRO A 89 -4.51 20.89 -19.09
N SER A 90 -5.25 20.34 -20.05
CA SER A 90 -5.64 21.03 -21.29
C SER A 90 -6.44 22.32 -21.06
N GLN A 91 -7.08 22.48 -19.90
CA GLN A 91 -7.88 23.65 -19.53
C GLN A 91 -7.09 24.71 -18.76
N LEU A 92 -5.88 24.37 -18.29
CA LEU A 92 -5.11 25.21 -17.36
C LEU A 92 -4.37 26.38 -18.03
N GLY A 93 -4.32 26.44 -19.36
CA GLY A 93 -3.59 27.47 -20.11
C GLY A 93 -2.07 27.47 -19.83
N SER A 94 -1.31 28.38 -20.44
CA SER A 94 0.16 28.41 -20.32
C SER A 94 0.70 29.07 -19.03
N ASN A 95 -0.17 29.60 -18.16
CA ASN A 95 0.22 30.43 -17.01
C ASN A 95 -0.17 29.81 -15.66
N ILE A 96 0.20 28.54 -15.44
CA ILE A 96 -0.10 27.84 -14.19
C ILE A 96 0.85 28.32 -13.08
N ARG A 97 0.32 28.87 -11.99
CA ARG A 97 1.12 29.17 -10.80
C ARG A 97 1.19 27.93 -9.91
N PHE A 98 2.32 27.71 -9.23
CA PHE A 98 2.43 26.63 -8.24
C PHE A 98 1.40 26.74 -7.11
N SER A 99 0.97 27.97 -6.77
CA SER A 99 -0.09 28.23 -5.80
C SER A 99 -1.45 27.67 -6.18
N ASP A 100 -1.67 27.45 -7.49
CA ASP A 100 -2.96 27.01 -8.02
C ASP A 100 -3.02 25.48 -8.12
N MET A 101 -1.88 24.80 -7.85
CA MET A 101 -1.78 23.35 -7.80
C MET A 101 -2.22 22.81 -6.44
N ASN A 102 -2.90 21.67 -6.44
CA ASN A 102 -3.35 20.97 -5.23
C ASN A 102 -2.23 20.11 -4.63
N LEU A 103 -1.11 20.76 -4.29
CA LEU A 103 0.09 20.16 -3.73
C LEU A 103 0.21 20.47 -2.24
N ALA A 104 0.93 19.63 -1.48
CA ALA A 104 1.22 19.96 -0.10
C ALA A 104 2.20 21.13 -0.02
N THR A 105 2.16 21.89 1.08
CA THR A 105 3.00 23.09 1.28
C THR A 105 4.49 22.81 1.05
N ASN A 106 4.99 21.64 1.45
CA ASN A 106 6.39 21.26 1.26
C ASN A 106 6.74 21.00 -0.20
N ASP A 107 5.81 20.46 -1.00
CA ASP A 107 6.02 20.21 -2.43
C ASP A 107 5.93 21.53 -3.21
N VAL A 108 5.05 22.47 -2.82
CA VAL A 108 5.03 23.84 -3.37
C VAL A 108 6.35 24.56 -3.07
N GLN A 109 6.84 24.48 -1.83
CA GLN A 109 8.13 25.08 -1.47
C GLN A 109 9.30 24.46 -2.22
N LEU A 110 9.27 23.16 -2.50
CA LEU A 110 10.25 22.51 -3.38
C LEU A 110 10.24 23.19 -4.75
N LEU A 111 9.07 23.27 -5.40
CA LEU A 111 8.93 23.90 -6.71
C LEU A 111 9.40 25.36 -6.72
N GLU A 112 9.00 26.15 -5.72
CA GLU A 112 9.44 27.55 -5.58
C GLU A 112 10.95 27.71 -5.40
N ARG A 113 11.61 26.81 -4.63
CA ARG A 113 13.06 26.85 -4.46
C ARG A 113 13.78 26.40 -5.72
N THR A 114 13.22 25.44 -6.45
CA THR A 114 13.82 24.87 -7.64
C THR A 114 13.72 25.80 -8.85
N PHE A 115 12.56 26.44 -9.05
CA PHE A 115 12.27 27.23 -10.25
C PHE A 115 12.11 28.71 -10.00
N GLY A 116 12.01 29.13 -8.73
CA GLY A 116 11.74 30.51 -8.33
C GLY A 116 10.25 30.76 -8.07
N ARG A 117 9.96 31.61 -7.08
CA ARG A 117 8.58 31.94 -6.63
C ARG A 117 7.71 32.61 -7.69
N THR A 118 8.31 33.31 -8.64
CA THR A 118 7.64 34.08 -9.68
C THR A 118 7.79 33.46 -11.06
N ALA A 119 8.44 32.30 -11.17
CA ALA A 119 8.54 31.63 -12.45
C ALA A 119 7.14 31.20 -12.87
N VAL A 120 6.66 31.80 -13.97
CA VAL A 120 5.61 31.17 -14.76
C VAL A 120 6.32 30.01 -15.44
N PRO A 121 6.04 28.77 -15.03
CA PRO A 121 6.77 27.64 -15.53
C PRO A 121 6.52 27.54 -17.05
N ASN A 122 7.57 27.35 -17.86
CA ASN A 122 7.40 27.08 -19.28
C ASN A 122 6.96 25.61 -19.44
N VAL A 123 5.74 25.31 -19.00
CA VAL A 123 5.18 23.96 -19.04
C VAL A 123 4.89 23.63 -20.50
N ILE A 124 5.67 22.71 -21.06
CA ILE A 124 5.26 22.08 -22.31
C ILE A 124 4.22 21.02 -21.95
N MET A 125 2.96 21.47 -21.96
CA MET A 125 1.83 20.58 -21.84
C MET A 125 1.70 19.78 -23.12
N SER A 126 1.57 18.46 -22.96
CA SER A 126 1.25 17.58 -24.06
C SER A 126 -0.21 17.20 -23.94
N ASP A 127 -1.00 17.55 -24.94
CA ASP A 127 -2.43 17.21 -25.02
C ASP A 127 -2.64 15.70 -24.86
N GLU A 128 -1.65 14.88 -25.26
CA GLU A 128 -1.71 13.42 -25.22
C GLU A 128 -1.53 12.77 -23.84
N ILE A 129 -0.73 13.37 -22.94
CA ILE A 129 -0.26 12.68 -21.72
C ILE A 129 -0.37 13.51 -20.44
N ALA A 130 -0.72 14.80 -20.53
CA ALA A 130 -0.76 15.65 -19.35
C ALA A 130 -1.79 15.17 -18.32
N CYS A 131 -2.96 14.65 -18.73
CA CYS A 131 -3.92 14.07 -17.79
C CYS A 131 -3.39 12.87 -17.00
N LEU A 132 -2.36 12.17 -17.52
CA LEU A 132 -1.76 11.03 -16.85
C LEU A 132 -0.98 11.43 -15.59
N VAL A 133 -0.63 12.72 -15.42
CA VAL A 133 -0.04 13.25 -14.17
C VAL A 133 -0.96 13.03 -12.98
N ASN A 134 -2.27 13.04 -13.18
CA ASN A 134 -3.21 12.89 -12.06
C ASN A 134 -3.42 11.43 -11.66
N LEU A 135 -2.95 10.45 -12.44
CA LEU A 135 -3.32 9.05 -12.29
C LEU A 135 -2.38 8.29 -11.34
N PRO A 136 -2.93 7.39 -10.49
CA PRO A 136 -2.11 6.42 -9.76
C PRO A 136 -1.48 5.42 -10.75
N GLN A 137 -0.51 4.62 -10.29
CA GLN A 137 -0.02 3.50 -11.11
C GLN A 137 -1.07 2.38 -11.17
N TYR A 138 -1.77 2.14 -10.07
CA TYR A 138 -2.76 1.07 -9.96
C TYR A 138 -4.00 1.53 -9.18
N ARG A 139 -5.15 0.97 -9.51
CA ARG A 139 -6.34 0.98 -8.67
C ARG A 139 -6.53 -0.40 -8.03
N LEU A 140 -6.55 -0.42 -6.70
CA LEU A 140 -6.83 -1.59 -5.88
C LEU A 140 -8.31 -1.64 -5.56
N TRP A 141 -8.99 -2.75 -5.84
CA TRP A 141 -10.39 -2.95 -5.49
C TRP A 141 -10.66 -4.45 -5.31
N GLY A 142 -11.86 -4.83 -4.87
CA GLY A 142 -12.13 -6.23 -4.64
C GLY A 142 -13.57 -6.55 -4.25
N THR A 143 -13.79 -7.81 -3.92
CA THR A 143 -15.08 -8.34 -3.49
C THR A 143 -14.87 -9.36 -2.38
N ILE A 144 -15.72 -9.34 -1.38
CA ILE A 144 -15.81 -10.39 -0.36
C ILE A 144 -16.79 -11.43 -0.87
N ASN A 145 -16.29 -12.64 -1.09
CA ASN A 145 -17.03 -13.76 -1.66
C ASN A 145 -17.84 -14.49 -0.59
N SER A 146 -17.26 -14.63 0.60
CA SER A 146 -17.92 -15.24 1.74
C SER A 146 -17.44 -14.58 3.03
N PHE A 147 -18.33 -14.61 4.01
CA PHE A 147 -18.02 -14.31 5.40
C PHE A 147 -18.82 -15.28 6.27
N GLU A 148 -18.15 -16.05 7.11
CA GLU A 148 -18.78 -17.12 7.89
C GLU A 148 -18.34 -17.03 9.36
N LEU A 149 -19.34 -16.95 10.24
CA LEU A 149 -19.22 -17.13 11.68
C LEU A 149 -19.89 -18.44 12.06
N LEU A 150 -19.12 -19.47 12.35
CA LEU A 150 -19.64 -20.80 12.67
C LEU A 150 -19.54 -21.06 14.17
N ASN A 151 -20.63 -21.53 14.77
CA ASN A 151 -20.63 -22.02 16.14
C ASN A 151 -20.33 -23.54 16.19
N LYS A 152 -20.12 -24.06 17.41
CA LYS A 152 -19.80 -25.49 17.66
C LYS A 152 -20.84 -26.49 17.16
N ILE A 153 -22.09 -26.05 17.00
CA ILE A 153 -23.21 -26.91 16.60
C ILE A 153 -23.57 -26.72 15.11
N GLY A 154 -22.75 -26.00 14.34
CA GLY A 154 -22.91 -25.80 12.91
C GLY A 154 -23.89 -24.71 12.49
N LEU A 155 -24.39 -23.88 13.42
CA LEU A 155 -25.14 -22.67 13.07
C LEU A 155 -24.17 -21.58 12.60
N GLY A 156 -24.49 -20.97 11.46
CA GLY A 156 -23.71 -19.93 10.81
C GLY A 156 -24.39 -18.56 10.86
N LEU A 157 -23.60 -17.50 11.04
CA LEU A 157 -23.97 -16.12 10.66
C LEU A 157 -23.06 -15.65 9.52
N GLY A 158 -23.59 -14.82 8.63
CA GLY A 158 -22.85 -14.29 7.47
C GLY A 158 -23.43 -14.73 6.13
N PHE A 159 -22.59 -14.86 5.12
CA PHE A 159 -22.98 -15.22 3.76
C PHE A 159 -21.91 -16.03 3.04
N THR A 160 -22.34 -16.83 2.08
CA THR A 160 -21.46 -17.48 1.10
C THR A 160 -21.89 -17.05 -0.31
N THR A 161 -21.23 -17.60 -1.34
CA THR A 161 -21.66 -17.42 -2.73
C THR A 161 -23.08 -17.94 -2.97
N ALA A 162 -23.55 -18.90 -2.16
CA ALA A 162 -24.90 -19.45 -2.24
C ALA A 162 -25.99 -18.56 -1.60
N GLY A 163 -25.62 -17.54 -0.82
CA GLY A 163 -26.56 -16.64 -0.15
C GLY A 163 -26.21 -16.38 1.32
N ALA A 164 -27.03 -15.55 1.97
CA ALA A 164 -26.92 -15.31 3.41
C ALA A 164 -27.45 -16.50 4.22
N TYR A 165 -26.88 -16.77 5.38
CA TYR A 165 -27.44 -17.77 6.30
C TYR A 165 -28.80 -17.32 6.81
N THR A 166 -29.76 -18.24 6.90
CA THR A 166 -31.08 -17.96 7.45
C THR A 166 -30.97 -17.81 8.98
N THR A 167 -31.19 -16.59 9.47
CA THR A 167 -31.20 -16.31 10.92
C THR A 167 -32.48 -16.77 11.63
N ASN A 168 -33.47 -17.27 10.87
CA ASN A 168 -34.81 -17.67 11.33
C ASN A 168 -34.87 -18.87 12.30
N GLY A 169 -33.73 -19.37 12.76
CA GLY A 169 -33.64 -20.51 13.68
C GLY A 169 -32.57 -20.36 14.76
N ILE A 170 -32.02 -19.16 14.96
CA ILE A 170 -31.11 -18.87 16.09
C ILE A 170 -31.98 -18.30 17.22
N PRO A 171 -32.58 -19.12 18.09
CA PRO A 171 -33.23 -18.62 19.31
C PRO A 171 -32.19 -17.82 20.10
N GLY A 172 -32.62 -16.88 20.94
CA GLY A 172 -31.78 -15.97 21.76
C GLY A 172 -30.86 -16.64 22.79
N ILE A 173 -30.41 -17.86 22.52
CA ILE A 173 -29.41 -18.65 23.19
C ILE A 173 -28.03 -18.08 22.81
N SER A 174 -27.12 -18.06 23.78
CA SER A 174 -25.71 -17.72 23.63
C SER A 174 -25.11 -18.29 22.34
N PHE A 175 -24.84 -17.43 21.35
CA PHE A 175 -24.16 -17.81 20.11
C PHE A 175 -22.64 -17.85 20.34
N GLY A 176 -22.15 -18.97 20.85
CA GLY A 176 -20.71 -19.19 21.03
C GLY A 176 -20.01 -19.42 19.70
N VAL A 177 -19.34 -18.38 19.17
CA VAL A 177 -18.59 -18.48 17.91
C VAL A 177 -17.33 -19.32 18.11
N GLU A 178 -17.10 -20.29 17.23
CA GLU A 178 -15.91 -21.14 17.23
C GLU A 178 -14.96 -20.79 16.09
N THR A 179 -15.50 -20.52 14.90
CA THR A 179 -14.72 -20.24 13.71
C THR A 179 -15.18 -18.95 13.04
N TYR A 180 -14.20 -18.14 12.67
CA TYR A 180 -14.34 -16.95 11.83
C TYR A 180 -13.61 -17.23 10.51
N GLN A 181 -14.31 -17.11 9.39
CA GLN A 181 -13.73 -17.27 8.06
C GLN A 181 -14.15 -16.12 7.14
N LEU A 182 -13.20 -15.62 6.35
CA LEU A 182 -13.42 -14.61 5.33
C LEU A 182 -12.73 -15.05 4.04
N ASP A 183 -13.49 -15.11 2.94
CA ASP A 183 -12.96 -15.33 1.61
C ASP A 183 -13.11 -14.06 0.78
N MET A 184 -12.01 -13.55 0.25
CA MET A 184 -11.98 -12.31 -0.53
C MET A 184 -11.12 -12.41 -1.77
N ASN A 185 -11.51 -11.65 -2.78
CA ASN A 185 -10.74 -11.41 -3.98
C ASN A 185 -10.36 -9.93 -4.04
N MET A 186 -9.09 -9.63 -4.27
CA MET A 186 -8.61 -8.29 -4.57
C MET A 186 -7.86 -8.25 -5.89
N ILE A 187 -7.99 -7.12 -6.58
CA ILE A 187 -7.45 -6.90 -7.92
C ILE A 187 -6.68 -5.58 -7.92
N ALA A 188 -5.50 -5.59 -8.56
CA ALA A 188 -4.80 -4.38 -8.98
C ALA A 188 -4.94 -4.22 -10.49
N SER A 189 -5.48 -3.08 -10.90
CA SER A 189 -5.78 -2.79 -12.30
C SER A 189 -5.24 -1.44 -12.74
N ASN A 190 -5.06 -1.27 -14.05
CA ASN A 190 -4.80 0.02 -14.66
C ASN A 190 -5.99 0.96 -14.40
N PRO A 191 -5.79 2.17 -13.85
CA PRO A 191 -6.89 3.07 -13.51
C PRO A 191 -7.68 3.60 -14.72
N VAL A 192 -7.13 3.48 -15.94
CA VAL A 192 -7.77 3.95 -17.18
C VAL A 192 -8.30 2.79 -18.00
N SER A 193 -7.44 1.82 -18.35
CA SER A 193 -7.85 0.71 -19.23
C SER A 193 -8.65 -0.37 -18.49
N SER A 194 -8.63 -0.37 -17.15
CA SER A 194 -9.14 -1.45 -16.30
C SER A 194 -8.47 -2.82 -16.52
N GLU A 195 -7.35 -2.86 -17.25
CA GLU A 195 -6.54 -4.06 -17.42
C GLU A 195 -6.05 -4.57 -16.05
N VAL A 196 -6.17 -5.87 -15.81
CA VAL A 196 -5.76 -6.50 -14.54
C VAL A 196 -4.30 -6.90 -14.58
N TYR A 197 -3.50 -6.34 -13.67
CA TYR A 197 -2.07 -6.68 -13.55
C TYR A 197 -1.79 -7.71 -12.46
N ALA A 198 -2.60 -7.71 -11.40
CA ALA A 198 -2.50 -8.69 -10.33
C ALA A 198 -3.87 -8.98 -9.72
N ALA A 199 -4.05 -10.19 -9.23
CA ALA A 199 -5.24 -10.61 -8.50
C ALA A 199 -4.86 -11.56 -7.36
N ALA A 200 -5.52 -11.43 -6.22
CA ALA A 200 -5.28 -12.25 -5.04
C ALA A 200 -6.61 -12.82 -4.54
N ASN A 201 -6.68 -14.15 -4.43
CA ASN A 201 -7.79 -14.84 -3.79
C ASN A 201 -7.30 -15.36 -2.45
N VAL A 202 -7.86 -14.84 -1.36
CA VAL A 202 -7.38 -15.11 -0.02
C VAL A 202 -8.53 -15.59 0.85
N THR A 203 -8.25 -16.67 1.57
CA THR A 203 -9.07 -17.19 2.66
C THR A 203 -8.33 -16.96 3.96
N ALA A 204 -8.89 -16.17 4.86
CA ALA A 204 -8.40 -16.03 6.23
C ALA A 204 -9.34 -16.76 7.19
N LYS A 205 -8.77 -17.59 8.06
CA LYS A 205 -9.52 -18.32 9.09
C LYS A 205 -8.90 -18.09 10.46
N GLN A 206 -9.75 -17.95 11.47
CA GLN A 206 -9.35 -17.99 12.87
C GLN A 206 -10.27 -18.94 13.63
N SER A 207 -9.70 -20.02 14.13
CA SER A 207 -10.34 -20.95 15.05
C SER A 207 -9.78 -20.71 16.45
N ARG A 208 -10.61 -20.35 17.42
CA ARG A 208 -10.19 -20.33 18.83
C ARG A 208 -11.29 -20.86 19.74
N THR A 209 -10.86 -21.72 20.66
CA THR A 209 -11.66 -22.43 21.65
C THR A 209 -12.34 -21.44 22.61
N GLN A 210 -13.68 -21.45 22.60
CA GLN A 210 -14.60 -20.87 23.60
C GLN A 210 -14.28 -19.43 24.04
N LEU A 211 -14.62 -18.47 23.20
CA LEU A 211 -15.10 -17.19 23.71
C LEU A 211 -16.63 -17.26 23.73
N GLU A 212 -17.21 -17.54 24.90
CA GLU A 212 -18.64 -17.37 25.13
C GLU A 212 -18.96 -15.88 25.13
N PHE A 213 -19.11 -15.30 23.95
CA PHE A 213 -19.78 -14.02 23.83
C PHE A 213 -21.27 -14.27 23.86
N THR A 214 -21.91 -13.91 24.98
CA THR A 214 -23.35 -13.71 24.95
C THR A 214 -23.58 -12.41 24.21
N LEU A 215 -24.00 -12.48 22.95
CA LEU A 215 -24.56 -11.31 22.27
C LEU A 215 -25.95 -11.08 22.89
N PRO A 216 -26.19 -10.00 23.67
CA PRO A 216 -27.55 -9.65 24.05
C PRO A 216 -28.25 -9.11 22.80
N LEU A 217 -28.79 -10.03 21.99
CA LEU A 217 -29.39 -9.76 20.68
C LEU A 217 -30.63 -8.85 20.73
N TYR A 218 -31.13 -8.52 21.92
CA TYR A 218 -32.34 -7.72 22.09
C TYR A 218 -32.14 -6.20 21.97
N ASN A 219 -30.91 -5.66 22.03
CA ASN A 219 -30.65 -4.20 21.99
C ASN A 219 -29.37 -3.80 21.21
N LEU A 220 -28.84 -4.69 20.37
CA LEU A 220 -27.61 -4.42 19.63
C LEU A 220 -27.90 -3.55 18.40
N MET A 221 -27.94 -2.22 18.59
CA MET A 221 -27.42 -1.33 17.56
C MET A 221 -25.92 -1.67 17.45
N ILE A 222 -25.57 -2.51 16.48
CA ILE A 222 -24.19 -2.90 16.23
C ILE A 222 -23.46 -1.70 15.65
N ASP A 223 -22.97 -0.84 16.54
CA ASP A 223 -22.00 0.20 16.22
C ASP A 223 -20.76 -0.46 15.59
N PRO A 224 -20.12 0.17 14.58
CA PRO A 224 -18.78 -0.19 14.12
C PRO A 224 -17.80 -0.63 15.23
N SER A 225 -17.93 -0.13 16.46
CA SER A 225 -17.15 -0.57 17.62
C SER A 225 -17.19 -2.09 17.88
N PHE A 226 -18.32 -2.77 17.63
CA PHE A 226 -18.45 -4.22 17.81
C PHE A 226 -17.48 -4.99 16.92
N TYR A 227 -17.38 -4.58 15.65
CA TYR A 227 -16.47 -5.18 14.69
C TYR A 227 -15.02 -5.17 15.19
N PHE A 228 -14.56 -4.01 15.68
CA PHE A 228 -13.20 -3.82 16.19
C PHE A 228 -12.91 -4.55 17.52
N GLN A 229 -13.93 -4.94 18.27
CA GLN A 229 -13.78 -5.70 19.53
C GLN A 229 -13.80 -7.22 19.33
N THR A 230 -14.19 -7.69 18.15
CA THR A 230 -14.29 -9.13 17.86
C THR A 230 -13.08 -9.63 17.09
N PRO A 231 -12.81 -10.95 17.07
CA PRO A 231 -11.83 -11.57 16.19
C PRO A 231 -12.03 -11.24 14.70
N LEU A 232 -13.21 -10.74 14.33
CA LEU A 232 -13.57 -10.38 12.97
C LEU A 232 -12.65 -9.31 12.38
N ALA A 233 -12.32 -8.27 13.15
CA ALA A 233 -11.42 -7.23 12.72
C ALA A 233 -10.03 -7.79 12.40
N ARG A 234 -9.57 -8.79 13.16
CA ARG A 234 -8.28 -9.45 12.93
C ARG A 234 -8.29 -10.36 11.71
N VAL A 235 -9.35 -11.17 11.53
CA VAL A 235 -9.48 -12.02 10.33
C VAL A 235 -9.55 -11.17 9.06
N SER A 236 -10.30 -10.08 9.10
CA SER A 236 -10.43 -9.12 8.00
C SER A 236 -9.09 -8.45 7.68
N TYR A 237 -8.39 -7.95 8.71
CA TYR A 237 -7.06 -7.36 8.56
C TYR A 237 -6.06 -8.36 7.95
N ASN A 238 -6.02 -9.60 8.46
CA ASN A 238 -5.13 -10.63 7.94
C ASN A 238 -5.45 -11.00 6.48
N ALA A 239 -6.73 -11.04 6.11
CA ALA A 239 -7.13 -11.31 4.74
C ALA A 239 -6.65 -10.20 3.80
N LEU A 240 -6.90 -8.94 4.18
CA LEU A 240 -6.41 -7.76 3.45
C LEU A 240 -4.88 -7.76 3.34
N GLU A 241 -4.16 -8.00 4.44
CA GLU A 241 -2.69 -8.03 4.45
C GLU A 241 -2.15 -9.10 3.51
N ASN A 242 -2.70 -10.31 3.56
CA ASN A 242 -2.34 -11.39 2.66
C ASN A 242 -2.68 -11.07 1.19
N SER A 243 -3.83 -10.44 0.93
CA SER A 243 -4.23 -10.02 -0.42
C SER A 243 -3.28 -8.98 -0.98
N ILE A 244 -2.94 -7.96 -0.19
CA ILE A 244 -1.99 -6.91 -0.57
C ILE A 244 -0.59 -7.49 -0.81
N LYS A 245 -0.15 -8.45 0.01
CA LYS A 245 1.13 -9.14 -0.18
C LYS A 245 1.16 -9.94 -1.49
N GLN A 246 0.13 -10.73 -1.79
CA GLN A 246 0.07 -11.47 -3.05
C GLN A 246 0.01 -10.55 -4.28
N ILE A 247 -0.74 -9.44 -4.19
CA ILE A 247 -0.77 -8.41 -5.24
C ILE A 247 0.62 -7.82 -5.44
N GLN A 248 1.31 -7.46 -4.35
CA GLN A 248 2.67 -6.94 -4.40
C GLN A 248 3.63 -7.91 -5.09
N GLU A 249 3.61 -9.19 -4.72
CA GLU A 249 4.49 -10.21 -5.31
C GLU A 249 4.29 -10.32 -6.83
N GLN A 250 3.04 -10.28 -7.31
CA GLN A 250 2.74 -10.32 -8.73
C GLN A 250 3.13 -9.03 -9.46
N LEU A 251 2.89 -7.86 -8.85
CA LEU A 251 3.29 -6.58 -9.43
C LEU A 251 4.81 -6.46 -9.50
N ASP A 252 5.54 -6.86 -8.47
CA ASP A 252 7.01 -6.84 -8.47
C ASP A 252 7.62 -7.78 -9.52
N ALA A 253 6.93 -8.87 -9.86
CA ALA A 253 7.39 -9.81 -10.89
C ALA A 253 7.07 -9.36 -12.33
N LYS A 254 5.96 -8.63 -12.53
CA LYS A 254 5.41 -8.34 -13.86
C LYS A 254 5.53 -6.88 -14.28
N GLN A 255 5.69 -5.96 -13.33
CA GLN A 255 5.53 -4.54 -13.57
C GLN A 255 6.70 -3.74 -12.98
N GLU A 256 7.36 -2.98 -13.85
CA GLU A 256 8.39 -2.04 -13.45
C GLU A 256 7.77 -0.87 -12.68
N TRP A 257 8.55 -0.30 -11.74
CA TRP A 257 8.14 0.93 -11.08
C TRP A 257 8.22 2.10 -12.07
N TYR A 258 7.21 2.97 -12.07
CA TYR A 258 7.26 4.22 -12.80
C TYR A 258 6.53 5.36 -12.07
N THR A 259 6.87 6.60 -12.41
CA THR A 259 6.08 7.78 -12.04
C THR A 259 5.95 8.72 -13.24
N ARG A 260 5.50 9.95 -13.00
CA ARG A 260 5.24 10.98 -14.00
C ARG A 260 6.05 12.24 -13.70
N VAL A 261 6.48 12.91 -14.76
CA VAL A 261 7.02 14.26 -14.68
C VAL A 261 5.87 15.21 -14.31
N LEU A 262 5.98 15.87 -13.16
CA LEU A 262 5.10 16.97 -12.80
C LEU A 262 5.46 18.21 -13.62
N TYR A 263 6.75 18.51 -13.68
CA TYR A 263 7.24 19.74 -14.30
C TYR A 263 8.68 19.56 -14.78
N ALA A 264 9.06 20.25 -15.86
CA ALA A 264 10.42 20.23 -16.36
C ALA A 264 10.79 21.57 -17.01
N ASP A 265 12.08 21.90 -16.92
CA ASP A 265 12.78 23.00 -17.58
C ASP A 265 14.09 22.44 -18.19
N GLU A 266 14.86 23.26 -18.90
CA GLU A 266 16.07 22.83 -19.65
C GLU A 266 17.08 22.04 -18.81
N HIS A 267 17.20 22.34 -17.51
CA HIS A 267 18.22 21.72 -16.65
C HIS A 267 17.67 20.96 -15.45
N VAL A 268 16.36 21.01 -15.22
CA VAL A 268 15.75 20.44 -14.02
C VAL A 268 14.38 19.85 -14.34
N ALA A 269 14.08 18.68 -13.80
CA ALA A 269 12.74 18.12 -13.80
C ALA A 269 12.28 17.73 -12.39
N THR A 270 10.99 17.89 -12.13
CA THR A 270 10.31 17.44 -10.93
C THR A 270 9.39 16.26 -11.26
N ILE A 271 9.44 15.22 -10.43
CA ILE A 271 8.67 13.99 -10.58
C ILE A 271 7.67 13.83 -9.43
N LEU A 272 6.56 13.13 -9.70
CA LEU A 272 5.52 12.79 -8.72
C LEU A 272 5.92 11.56 -7.89
N ALA A 273 7.08 11.63 -7.26
CA ALA A 273 7.54 10.67 -6.29
C ALA A 273 8.54 11.31 -5.32
N GLY A 274 8.12 11.48 -4.07
CA GLY A 274 8.94 12.01 -2.99
C GLY A 274 9.39 10.98 -1.95
N SER A 275 9.70 11.43 -0.75
CA SER A 275 10.17 10.58 0.36
C SER A 275 9.15 9.53 0.79
N ASN A 276 7.83 9.80 0.66
CA ASN A 276 6.78 8.82 0.95
C ASN A 276 6.82 7.61 -0.01
N HIS A 277 7.51 7.76 -1.15
CA HIS A 277 7.72 6.73 -2.16
C HIS A 277 9.09 6.06 -2.04
N ASN A 278 9.84 6.38 -0.97
CA ASN A 278 11.23 6.01 -0.74
C ASN A 278 12.23 6.61 -1.74
N VAL A 279 11.91 7.70 -2.45
CA VAL A 279 12.87 8.41 -3.31
C VAL A 279 13.92 9.13 -2.46
N GLN A 280 15.18 9.09 -2.90
CA GLN A 280 16.31 9.68 -2.18
C GLN A 280 17.18 10.56 -3.10
N LYS A 281 17.94 11.47 -2.50
CA LYS A 281 18.95 12.26 -3.20
C LYS A 281 20.02 11.33 -3.78
N GLY A 282 20.45 11.61 -5.01
CA GLY A 282 21.38 10.79 -5.80
C GLY A 282 20.72 9.69 -6.63
N ASP A 283 19.41 9.45 -6.47
CA ASP A 283 18.68 8.53 -7.36
C ASP A 283 18.70 9.04 -8.80
N ILE A 284 18.84 8.11 -9.75
CA ILE A 284 18.85 8.43 -11.18
C ILE A 284 17.64 7.79 -11.85
N PHE A 285 16.90 8.61 -12.57
CA PHE A 285 15.72 8.18 -13.33
C PHE A 285 15.86 8.51 -14.80
N ASN A 286 15.27 7.66 -15.65
CA ASN A 286 15.10 7.92 -17.07
C ASN A 286 13.70 8.46 -17.35
N ILE A 287 13.61 9.44 -18.24
CA ILE A 287 12.37 10.07 -18.67
C ILE A 287 12.07 9.62 -20.10
N TYR A 288 10.81 9.31 -20.36
CA TYR A 288 10.28 8.81 -21.62
C TYR A 288 9.04 9.60 -22.00
N ASN A 289 9.03 10.19 -23.19
CA ASN A 289 7.79 10.67 -23.81
C ASN A 289 7.07 9.45 -24.42
N GLU A 290 6.07 8.93 -23.71
CA GLU A 290 5.25 7.81 -24.21
C GLU A 290 4.42 8.24 -25.42
N LYS A 291 4.25 7.32 -26.37
CA LYS A 291 3.17 7.40 -27.36
C LYS A 291 1.92 6.77 -26.77
N THR A 292 0.79 7.45 -26.86
CA THR A 292 -0.50 6.96 -26.37
C THR A 292 -1.44 6.61 -27.51
N PHE A 293 -2.20 5.53 -27.34
CA PHE A 293 -3.24 5.12 -28.26
C PHE A 293 -4.59 5.22 -27.57
N TRP A 294 -5.41 6.17 -28.04
CA TRP A 294 -6.74 6.45 -27.50
C TRP A 294 -7.80 5.88 -28.44
N ILE A 295 -8.88 5.35 -27.88
CA ILE A 295 -10.02 4.82 -28.64
C ILE A 295 -11.31 5.52 -28.23
N SER A 296 -12.13 5.86 -29.22
CA SER A 296 -13.50 6.31 -28.99
C SER A 296 -14.42 5.11 -28.86
N GLU A 297 -15.30 5.14 -27.86
CA GLU A 297 -16.32 4.10 -27.69
C GLU A 297 -17.45 4.23 -28.73
N ASN A 298 -17.61 5.41 -29.35
CA ASN A 298 -18.71 5.73 -30.26
C ASN A 298 -18.27 5.86 -31.73
N GLY A 299 -17.02 5.50 -32.05
CA GLY A 299 -16.47 5.61 -33.41
C GLY A 299 -16.08 7.04 -33.84
N GLU A 300 -16.09 7.99 -32.91
CA GLU A 300 -15.61 9.36 -33.14
C GLU A 300 -14.08 9.43 -33.13
N ILE A 301 -13.51 10.57 -33.53
CA ILE A 301 -12.07 10.81 -33.43
C ILE A 301 -11.68 10.79 -31.94
N PRO A 302 -10.78 9.90 -31.50
CA PRO A 302 -10.37 9.85 -30.11
C PRO A 302 -9.71 11.17 -29.70
N VAL A 303 -10.24 11.79 -28.66
CA VAL A 303 -9.66 12.97 -28.01
C VAL A 303 -8.81 12.49 -26.84
N PRO A 304 -7.49 12.74 -26.85
CA PRO A 304 -6.65 12.36 -25.73
C PRO A 304 -7.17 12.91 -24.40
N CYS A 305 -6.99 12.16 -23.33
CA CYS A 305 -7.46 12.52 -21.98
C CYS A 305 -8.98 12.60 -21.78
N GLU A 306 -9.78 12.47 -22.84
CA GLU A 306 -11.25 12.37 -22.77
C GLU A 306 -11.74 10.98 -23.22
N SER A 307 -11.05 10.40 -24.19
CA SER A 307 -11.32 9.06 -24.71
C SER A 307 -10.71 7.97 -23.83
N LYS A 308 -11.04 6.70 -24.11
CA LYS A 308 -10.48 5.56 -23.38
C LYS A 308 -9.04 5.29 -23.84
N LEU A 309 -8.10 5.25 -22.90
CA LEU A 309 -6.72 4.86 -23.20
C LEU A 309 -6.67 3.35 -23.47
N GLN A 310 -6.23 2.97 -24.65
CA GLN A 310 -6.05 1.57 -25.04
C GLN A 310 -4.69 1.04 -24.62
N SER A 311 -3.62 1.78 -24.94
CA SER A 311 -2.24 1.37 -24.63
C SER A 311 -1.29 2.56 -24.64
N THR A 312 -0.10 2.33 -24.07
CA THR A 312 1.05 3.23 -24.19
C THR A 312 2.25 2.47 -24.73
N LEU A 313 3.13 3.17 -25.44
CA LEU A 313 4.40 2.66 -25.91
C LEU A 313 5.52 3.59 -25.45
N ASP A 314 6.45 3.02 -24.70
CA ASP A 314 7.67 3.71 -24.29
C ASP A 314 8.59 3.88 -25.51
N GLY A 315 9.07 5.10 -25.74
CA GLY A 315 10.17 5.36 -26.68
C GLY A 315 11.54 5.11 -26.05
N GLU A 316 12.59 5.57 -26.73
CA GLU A 316 13.92 5.69 -26.13
C GLU A 316 13.94 6.75 -25.01
N PRO A 317 14.83 6.64 -24.00
CA PRO A 317 14.94 7.65 -22.96
C PRO A 317 15.36 8.99 -23.56
N ILE A 318 14.56 10.03 -23.31
CA ILE A 318 14.83 11.38 -23.83
C ILE A 318 15.70 12.20 -22.88
N ALA A 319 15.70 11.85 -21.59
CA ALA A 319 16.53 12.48 -20.59
C ALA A 319 16.80 11.53 -19.42
N SER A 320 17.86 11.80 -18.67
CA SER A 320 18.06 11.23 -17.33
C SER A 320 18.20 12.35 -16.31
N ILE A 321 17.60 12.17 -15.15
CA ILE A 321 17.71 13.11 -14.03
C ILE A 321 18.36 12.46 -12.82
N GLU A 322 19.20 13.21 -12.11
CA GLU A 322 19.76 12.85 -10.80
C GLU A 322 19.07 13.70 -9.72
N ILE A 323 18.42 13.05 -8.76
CA ILE A 323 17.65 13.72 -7.70
C ILE A 323 18.58 14.50 -6.77
N PHE A 324 18.30 15.77 -6.53
CA PHE A 324 19.08 16.61 -5.60
C PHE A 324 18.23 17.19 -4.45
N ASP A 325 16.91 17.26 -4.61
CA ASP A 325 16.00 17.66 -3.52
C ASP A 325 14.73 16.82 -3.51
N VAL A 326 14.24 16.50 -2.30
CA VAL A 326 13.13 15.58 -2.08
C VAL A 326 12.17 16.19 -1.07
N SER A 327 10.90 16.20 -1.42
CA SER A 327 9.76 16.54 -0.57
C SER A 327 8.88 15.29 -0.35
N PRO A 328 7.81 15.34 0.45
CA PRO A 328 7.00 14.15 0.75
C PRO A 328 6.42 13.46 -0.50
N GLU A 329 5.87 14.23 -1.44
CA GLU A 329 5.16 13.68 -2.62
C GLU A 329 5.90 13.96 -3.94
N ALA A 330 6.76 14.97 -3.99
CA ALA A 330 7.57 15.29 -5.16
C ALA A 330 9.09 15.22 -4.92
N ALA A 331 9.87 15.10 -5.99
CA ALA A 331 11.32 15.22 -5.96
C ALA A 331 11.83 15.98 -7.20
N ALA A 332 12.86 16.80 -7.01
CA ALA A 332 13.53 17.55 -8.08
C ALA A 332 14.88 16.92 -8.42
N GLY A 333 15.15 16.79 -9.72
CA GLY A 333 16.39 16.24 -10.25
C GLY A 333 16.98 17.11 -11.35
N LYS A 334 18.32 17.21 -11.36
CA LYS A 334 19.08 17.90 -12.41
C LYS A 334 19.19 16.97 -13.63
N VAL A 335 19.05 17.52 -14.82
CA VAL A 335 19.23 16.76 -16.07
C VAL A 335 20.71 16.44 -16.23
N VAL A 336 21.05 15.15 -16.33
CA VAL A 336 22.43 14.64 -16.51
C VAL A 336 22.65 14.02 -17.89
N PHE A 337 21.58 13.84 -18.65
CA PHE A 337 21.59 13.39 -20.05
C PHE A 337 20.32 13.93 -20.73
N GLU A 338 20.43 14.33 -21.99
CA GLU A 338 19.30 14.74 -22.83
C GLU A 338 19.54 14.33 -24.29
N SER A 339 18.46 14.03 -25.01
CA SER A 339 18.50 13.67 -26.44
C SER A 339 18.22 14.85 -27.38
N GLY A 340 17.97 16.05 -26.84
CA GLY A 340 17.49 17.22 -27.59
C GLY A 340 15.98 17.26 -27.80
N ILE A 341 15.24 16.22 -27.37
CA ILE A 341 13.78 16.20 -27.34
C ILE A 341 13.31 16.80 -26.01
N GLN A 342 12.40 17.77 -26.07
CA GLN A 342 11.86 18.42 -24.87
C GLN A 342 11.07 17.45 -23.97
N ILE A 343 11.27 17.59 -22.66
CA ILE A 343 10.55 16.82 -21.64
C ILE A 343 9.12 17.37 -21.49
N LYS A 344 8.13 16.50 -21.67
CA LYS A 344 6.71 16.87 -21.53
C LYS A 344 6.20 16.64 -20.12
N MET A 345 5.25 17.45 -19.64
CA MET A 345 4.47 17.13 -18.44
C MET A 345 3.70 15.81 -18.67
N GLY A 346 3.67 14.93 -17.67
CA GLY A 346 3.08 13.60 -17.81
C GLY A 346 4.00 12.56 -18.45
N ALA A 347 5.20 12.94 -18.89
CA ALA A 347 6.20 11.99 -19.36
C ALA A 347 6.47 10.92 -18.28
N LYS A 348 6.69 9.69 -18.72
CA LYS A 348 6.90 8.56 -17.84
C LYS A 348 8.33 8.55 -17.32
N VAL A 349 8.48 8.22 -16.06
CA VAL A 349 9.77 8.21 -15.36
C VAL A 349 10.01 6.81 -14.83
N LYS A 350 11.14 6.18 -15.17
CA LYS A 350 11.53 4.85 -14.67
C LYS A 350 12.87 4.89 -13.95
N ILE A 351 13.08 3.93 -13.05
CA ILE A 351 14.33 3.78 -12.31
C ILE A 351 15.47 3.46 -13.30
N ARG A 352 16.56 4.23 -13.25
CA ARG A 352 17.84 3.85 -13.87
C ARG A 352 18.81 3.33 -12.82
N LYS A 353 18.91 4.02 -11.69
CA LYS A 353 19.78 3.64 -10.58
C LYS A 353 19.22 4.17 -9.26
N LEU A 354 19.24 3.34 -8.24
CA LEU A 354 18.93 3.73 -6.87
C LEU A 354 20.22 3.84 -6.07
N VAL A 355 20.35 4.88 -5.24
CA VAL A 355 21.43 4.94 -4.24
C VAL A 355 21.22 3.87 -3.18
N GLU A 356 22.34 3.36 -2.67
CA GLU A 356 22.33 2.44 -1.54
C GLU A 356 21.70 3.10 -0.32
N PRO A 357 20.90 2.36 0.47
CA PRO A 357 20.31 2.91 1.68
C PRO A 357 21.44 3.35 2.61
N VAL A 358 21.39 4.60 3.08
CA VAL A 358 22.30 5.09 4.11
C VAL A 358 22.04 4.27 5.39
N THR A 359 22.84 3.25 5.63
CA THR A 359 22.82 2.50 6.88
C THR A 359 23.33 3.45 7.96
N THR A 360 22.41 4.15 8.61
CA THR A 360 22.75 4.95 9.79
C THR A 360 23.20 3.95 10.85
N ALA A 361 24.52 3.77 10.98
CA ALA A 361 25.09 2.95 12.03
C ALA A 361 24.59 3.51 13.34
N SER A 362 23.68 2.78 13.99
CA SER A 362 23.26 3.07 15.34
C SER A 362 24.53 3.02 16.19
N THR A 363 25.06 4.20 16.48
CA THR A 363 26.18 4.33 17.39
C THR A 363 25.59 3.96 18.74
N SER A 364 25.81 2.70 19.14
CA SER A 364 25.53 2.22 20.48
C SER A 364 26.36 3.06 21.43
N SER A 365 25.73 4.10 21.98
CA SER A 365 26.23 4.82 23.12
C SER A 365 26.20 3.85 24.30
N THR A 366 27.32 3.16 24.48
CA THR A 366 27.68 2.50 25.73
C THR A 366 27.74 3.58 26.82
N SER A 367 26.60 3.88 27.42
CA SER A 367 26.54 4.64 28.66
C SER A 367 26.49 3.64 29.81
N SER A 368 27.53 3.73 30.62
CA SER A 368 27.79 2.95 31.81
C SER A 368 26.71 3.13 32.88
N ALA A 369 26.57 2.08 33.68
CA ALA A 369 25.65 1.88 34.79
C ALA A 369 25.54 3.05 35.78
N GLY A 370 24.34 3.20 36.35
CA GLY A 370 24.19 3.63 37.74
C GLY A 370 23.00 4.54 38.03
N SER A 371 21.83 3.96 38.31
CA SER A 371 21.10 4.17 39.58
C SER A 371 19.60 3.86 39.43
N SER A 372 19.13 3.10 40.40
CA SER A 372 17.76 2.67 40.62
C SER A 372 16.83 3.83 40.99
N SER A 373 15.65 3.90 40.37
CA SER A 373 14.43 4.22 41.12
C SER A 373 13.18 3.69 40.42
N SER A 374 12.35 3.07 41.22
CA SER A 374 11.03 2.51 40.92
C SER A 374 10.00 3.58 40.59
N VAL A 375 9.31 3.48 39.43
CA VAL A 375 8.02 4.17 39.22
C VAL A 375 7.02 3.28 38.48
N LYS A 376 5.80 3.34 39.00
CA LYS A 376 4.57 2.57 38.75
C LYS A 376 4.16 2.45 37.28
N LYS A 377 3.59 1.27 36.96
CA LYS A 377 2.73 1.02 35.80
C LYS A 377 1.63 2.10 35.70
N ALA A 378 1.65 2.88 34.63
CA ALA A 378 0.53 3.71 34.23
C ALA A 378 -0.30 2.96 33.18
N SER A 379 -1.55 2.74 33.54
CA SER A 379 -2.64 2.24 32.70
C SER A 379 -2.85 3.12 31.47
N LEU A 380 -3.03 2.50 30.30
CA LEU A 380 -3.61 3.11 29.12
C LEU A 380 -5.02 3.62 29.47
N SER A 381 -5.16 4.93 29.71
CA SER A 381 -6.46 5.58 29.83
C SER A 381 -6.99 5.89 28.44
N THR A 382 -8.08 5.22 28.10
CA THR A 382 -9.06 5.64 27.10
C THR A 382 -9.58 7.04 27.43
N ASN A 383 -9.29 8.04 26.58
CA ASN A 383 -10.09 9.25 26.43
C ASN A 383 -9.55 10.11 25.28
N SER A 384 -10.15 10.02 24.09
CA SER A 384 -10.49 11.19 23.27
C SER A 384 -11.27 10.76 22.03
N VAL A 385 -12.56 10.50 22.20
CA VAL A 385 -13.55 10.69 21.12
C VAL A 385 -14.46 11.81 21.60
N ARG A 386 -14.24 13.02 21.06
CA ARG A 386 -15.19 14.13 21.18
C ARG A 386 -15.47 14.69 19.80
N ASN A 387 -16.73 14.49 19.41
CA ASN A 387 -17.60 15.41 18.69
C ASN A 387 -17.13 15.93 17.33
N LEU A 388 -17.54 15.20 16.29
CA LEU A 388 -18.03 15.81 15.05
C LEU A 388 -19.52 15.47 14.93
N ARG A 389 -20.38 16.37 15.44
CA ARG A 389 -21.79 16.43 15.06
C ARG A 389 -21.90 17.39 13.87
N ARG A 390 -22.58 16.93 12.82
CA ARG A 390 -23.45 17.78 12.01
C ARG A 390 -24.74 18.05 12.78
#